data_AF-A0A1Q6WEB5-F1
#
_entry.id   AF-A0A1Q6WEB5-F1
#
_cell.length_a   1.000
_cell.length_b   1.000
_cell.length_c   1.000
_cell.angle_alpha   90.00
_cell.angle_beta   90.00
_cell.angle_gamma   90.00
#
_symmetry.space_group_name_H-M   'P 1'
#
loop_
_entity.id
_entity.type
_entity.pdbx_description
1 polymer ?
#
loop_
_entity_poly.entity_id
_entity_poly.type
_entity_poly.pdbx_seq_one_letter_code
_entity_poly.pdbx_strand_id
1 'polypeptide(L)'
;MSAVLTEQGTEYPADVVIIGVGVAPADELARAAGIECENGVVTDVHCRTSNEAIYAAGDCASHLNRQYGRHLRLESVDNAFEQGSTVALNLLGTATPHDKLPWFWSDQFDLKLVIVGVSHGYDTVILRGAPASRSFSACYLRGGELIAIDTVNAPKDQMAARKLIAAHVRPSPDKLADPAIPLKDTF
;
A
#
# COMPACT_ATOMS: atom_id res chain seq x y z
N MET A 1 -21.19 5.59 -34.51
CA MET A 1 -20.88 6.04 -33.14
C MET A 1 -20.08 4.95 -32.48
N SER A 2 -19.02 5.30 -31.75
CA SER A 2 -18.28 4.33 -30.92
C SER A 2 -19.07 4.08 -29.63
N ALA A 3 -19.05 2.85 -29.14
CA ALA A 3 -19.76 2.45 -27.93
C ALA A 3 -18.96 1.39 -27.16
N VAL A 4 -19.18 1.31 -25.86
CA VAL A 4 -18.73 0.20 -25.00
C VAL A 4 -19.85 -0.82 -24.92
N LEU A 5 -19.60 -2.03 -25.38
CA LEU A 5 -20.53 -3.16 -25.31
C LEU A 5 -20.25 -3.98 -24.05
N THR A 6 -21.29 -4.25 -23.27
CA THR A 6 -21.21 -5.15 -22.13
C THR A 6 -21.49 -6.60 -22.53
N GLU A 7 -21.07 -7.57 -21.71
CA GLU A 7 -21.39 -9.00 -21.92
C GLU A 7 -22.90 -9.28 -21.98
N GLN A 8 -23.72 -8.42 -21.35
CA GLN A 8 -25.18 -8.51 -21.38
C GLN A 8 -25.81 -7.91 -22.66
N GLY A 9 -24.99 -7.46 -23.61
CA GLY A 9 -25.44 -6.87 -24.87
C GLY A 9 -25.88 -5.40 -24.77
N THR A 10 -25.73 -4.75 -23.61
CA THR A 10 -26.02 -3.31 -23.46
C THR A 10 -24.90 -2.48 -24.08
N GLU A 11 -25.25 -1.52 -24.92
CA GLU A 11 -24.34 -0.57 -25.54
C GLU A 11 -24.36 0.79 -24.83
N TYR A 12 -23.17 1.30 -24.49
CA TYR A 12 -22.97 2.64 -23.93
C TYR A 12 -22.24 3.51 -24.94
N PRO A 13 -22.92 4.45 -25.63
CA PRO A 13 -22.25 5.39 -26.53
C PRO A 13 -21.14 6.16 -25.81
N ALA A 14 -19.94 6.21 -26.40
CA ALA A 14 -18.80 6.86 -25.79
C ALA A 14 -17.84 7.42 -26.85
N ASP A 15 -17.53 8.71 -26.73
CA ASP A 15 -16.48 9.35 -27.53
C ASP A 15 -15.08 9.19 -26.91
N VAL A 16 -15.04 8.98 -25.58
CA VAL A 16 -13.82 8.77 -24.80
C VAL A 16 -14.04 7.61 -23.83
N VAL A 17 -13.04 6.72 -23.74
CA VAL A 17 -13.01 5.60 -22.80
C VAL A 17 -11.73 5.68 -21.99
N ILE A 18 -11.84 5.60 -20.67
CA ILE A 18 -10.71 5.52 -19.73
C ILE A 18 -10.66 4.09 -19.18
N ILE A 19 -9.52 3.42 -19.32
CA ILE A 19 -9.32 2.03 -18.86
C ILE A 19 -8.45 2.06 -17.60
N GLY A 20 -9.00 1.59 -16.47
CA GLY A 20 -8.31 1.49 -15.19
C GLY A 20 -8.60 0.16 -14.51
N VAL A 21 -8.03 -0.93 -15.05
CA VAL A 21 -8.29 -2.32 -14.60
C VAL A 21 -7.05 -2.99 -13.98
N GLY A 22 -6.07 -2.19 -13.57
CA GLY A 22 -4.76 -2.64 -13.09
C GLY A 22 -3.70 -2.72 -14.19
N VAL A 23 -2.45 -2.91 -13.78
CA VAL A 23 -1.29 -3.04 -14.68
C VAL A 23 -0.53 -4.34 -14.38
N ALA A 24 0.05 -4.94 -15.41
CA ALA A 24 1.00 -6.02 -15.25
C ALA A 24 2.40 -5.43 -15.01
N PRO A 25 3.22 -6.00 -14.10
CA PRO A 25 4.59 -5.55 -13.93
C PRO A 25 5.41 -5.88 -15.19
N ALA A 26 6.19 -4.93 -15.67
CA ALA A 26 7.13 -5.13 -16.77
C ALA A 26 8.37 -5.91 -16.27
N ASP A 27 8.23 -7.24 -16.16
CA ASP A 27 9.24 -8.16 -15.63
C ASP A 27 9.90 -9.07 -16.69
N GLU A 28 9.62 -8.82 -17.98
CA GLU A 28 10.02 -9.68 -19.09
C GLU A 28 11.55 -9.77 -19.23
N LEU A 29 12.26 -8.65 -19.03
CA LEU A 29 13.73 -8.61 -19.08
C LEU A 29 14.34 -9.48 -17.99
N ALA A 30 13.79 -9.40 -16.77
CA ALA A 30 14.25 -10.18 -15.64
C ALA A 30 14.02 -11.68 -15.88
N ARG A 31 12.81 -12.06 -16.36
CA ARG A 31 12.51 -13.44 -16.74
C ARG A 31 13.45 -13.98 -17.80
N ALA A 32 13.70 -13.20 -18.86
CA ALA A 32 14.62 -13.58 -19.93
C ALA A 32 16.07 -13.75 -19.45
N ALA A 33 16.46 -13.01 -18.40
CA ALA A 33 17.76 -13.11 -17.76
C ALA A 33 17.88 -14.24 -16.72
N GLY A 34 16.81 -15.03 -16.51
CA GLY A 34 16.78 -16.08 -15.48
C GLY A 34 16.65 -15.56 -14.05
N ILE A 35 16.24 -14.30 -13.87
CA ILE A 35 15.94 -13.72 -12.57
C ILE A 35 14.56 -14.19 -12.13
N GLU A 36 14.42 -14.48 -10.83
CA GLU A 36 13.17 -14.93 -10.23
C GLU A 36 12.10 -13.83 -10.30
N CYS A 37 10.92 -14.18 -10.83
CA CYS A 37 9.79 -13.26 -10.96
C CYS A 37 8.47 -13.95 -10.57
N GLU A 38 7.79 -13.41 -9.57
CA GLU A 38 6.49 -13.83 -9.05
C GLU A 38 5.62 -12.60 -8.84
N ASN A 39 4.71 -12.33 -9.79
CA ASN A 39 3.96 -11.06 -9.88
C ASN A 39 4.92 -9.86 -9.73
N GLY A 40 5.92 -9.75 -10.62
CA GLY A 40 7.03 -8.79 -10.53
C GLY A 40 8.38 -9.47 -10.23
N VAL A 41 9.46 -8.71 -10.34
CA VAL A 41 10.83 -9.15 -10.06
C VAL A 41 11.00 -9.36 -8.55
N VAL A 42 11.30 -10.58 -8.14
CA VAL A 42 11.44 -10.92 -6.71
C VAL A 42 12.71 -10.26 -6.18
N THR A 43 12.58 -9.58 -5.03
CA THR A 43 13.70 -8.96 -4.35
C THR A 43 13.76 -9.29 -2.86
N ASP A 44 14.98 -9.36 -2.35
CA ASP A 44 15.25 -9.43 -0.92
C ASP A 44 15.00 -8.08 -0.22
N VAL A 45 15.26 -8.05 1.08
CA VAL A 45 15.10 -6.85 1.92
C VAL A 45 16.07 -5.72 1.57
N HIS A 46 17.05 -5.91 0.69
CA HIS A 46 17.98 -4.88 0.21
C HIS A 46 17.71 -4.51 -1.26
N CYS A 47 16.53 -4.88 -1.79
CA CYS A 47 16.12 -4.70 -3.18
C CYS A 47 16.98 -5.48 -4.20
N ARG A 48 17.73 -6.50 -3.76
CA ARG A 48 18.54 -7.37 -4.64
C ARG A 48 17.69 -8.48 -5.21
N THR A 49 17.90 -8.80 -6.48
CA THR A 49 17.24 -9.92 -7.14
C THR A 49 17.91 -11.25 -6.80
N SER A 50 17.48 -12.36 -7.42
CA SER A 50 18.17 -13.65 -7.35
C SER A 50 19.59 -13.63 -7.93
N ASN A 51 19.96 -12.58 -8.68
CA ASN A 51 21.34 -12.27 -9.04
C ASN A 51 21.83 -11.10 -8.17
N GLU A 52 22.88 -11.33 -7.36
CA GLU A 52 23.39 -10.35 -6.38
C GLU A 52 23.90 -9.05 -6.99
N ALA A 53 24.24 -9.03 -8.29
CA ALA A 53 24.68 -7.85 -9.01
C ALA A 53 23.52 -7.03 -9.61
N ILE A 54 22.28 -7.54 -9.55
CA ILE A 54 21.10 -6.95 -10.18
C ILE A 54 20.08 -6.59 -9.10
N TYR A 55 19.55 -5.38 -9.19
CA TYR A 55 18.54 -4.83 -8.29
C TYR A 55 17.25 -4.55 -9.07
N ALA A 56 16.12 -4.55 -8.36
CA ALA A 56 14.85 -4.05 -8.90
C ALA A 56 14.18 -3.11 -7.88
N ALA A 57 13.48 -2.10 -8.38
CA ALA A 57 12.80 -1.10 -7.57
C ALA A 57 11.59 -0.52 -8.31
N GLY A 58 10.61 -0.01 -7.56
CA GLY A 58 9.37 0.55 -8.07
C GLY A 58 8.32 -0.52 -8.41
N ASP A 59 7.41 -0.17 -9.30
CA ASP A 59 6.19 -0.93 -9.58
C ASP A 59 6.43 -2.37 -10.07
N CYS A 60 7.61 -2.65 -10.63
CA CYS A 60 7.98 -3.99 -11.09
C CYS A 60 8.54 -4.88 -9.99
N ALA A 61 8.90 -4.35 -8.81
CA ALA A 61 9.57 -5.09 -7.75
C ALA A 61 8.56 -5.74 -6.78
N SER A 62 8.71 -7.05 -6.59
CA SER A 62 8.00 -7.85 -5.57
C SER A 62 8.94 -8.08 -4.39
N HIS A 63 8.86 -7.23 -3.36
CA HIS A 63 9.82 -7.22 -2.25
C HIS A 63 9.31 -7.93 -1.01
N LEU A 64 10.20 -8.59 -0.29
CA LEU A 64 9.89 -9.14 1.03
C LEU A 64 9.64 -7.99 2.02
N ASN A 65 8.38 -7.76 2.38
CA ASN A 65 8.04 -6.76 3.39
C ASN A 65 8.03 -7.38 4.79
N ARG A 66 9.00 -6.99 5.62
CA ARG A 66 9.18 -7.53 6.98
C ARG A 66 7.98 -7.26 7.90
N GLN A 67 7.34 -6.10 7.78
CA GLN A 67 6.16 -5.74 8.59
C GLN A 67 5.01 -6.73 8.39
N TYR A 68 4.83 -7.22 7.17
CA TYR A 68 3.72 -8.10 6.79
C TYR A 68 4.12 -9.57 6.59
N GLY A 69 5.42 -9.89 6.70
CA GLY A 69 5.94 -11.25 6.59
C GLY A 69 5.68 -11.92 5.24
N ARG A 70 5.52 -11.14 4.17
CA ARG A 70 5.22 -11.65 2.82
C ARG A 70 5.78 -10.73 1.74
N HIS A 71 5.86 -11.25 0.51
CA HIS A 71 6.16 -10.42 -0.64
C HIS A 71 5.01 -9.47 -0.96
N LEU A 72 5.35 -8.23 -1.28
CA LEU A 72 4.43 -7.20 -1.74
C LEU A 72 4.97 -6.61 -3.03
N ARG A 73 4.08 -6.34 -3.99
CA ARG A 73 4.37 -5.45 -5.11
C ARG A 73 3.52 -4.20 -4.95
N LEU A 74 4.17 -3.06 -4.81
CA LEU A 74 3.52 -1.79 -4.47
C LEU A 74 3.71 -0.78 -5.60
N GLU A 75 2.57 -0.27 -6.09
CA GLU A 75 2.51 0.71 -7.17
C GLU A 75 2.28 2.11 -6.56
N SER A 76 3.31 2.66 -5.92
CA SER A 76 3.24 4.00 -5.33
C SER A 76 4.52 4.80 -5.47
N VAL A 77 4.34 6.12 -5.56
CA VAL A 77 5.45 7.07 -5.63
C VAL A 77 6.39 6.93 -4.45
N ASP A 78 5.86 6.80 -3.23
CA ASP A 78 6.66 6.64 -2.02
C ASP A 78 7.47 5.34 -2.05
N ASN A 79 6.84 4.21 -2.41
CA ASN A 79 7.54 2.94 -2.54
C ASN A 79 8.67 3.02 -3.57
N ALA A 80 8.40 3.58 -4.76
CA ALA A 80 9.41 3.72 -5.80
C ALA A 80 10.58 4.59 -5.36
N PHE A 81 10.31 5.70 -4.67
CA PHE A 81 11.34 6.60 -4.13
C PHE A 81 12.19 5.91 -3.06
N GLU A 82 11.55 5.23 -2.11
CA GLU A 82 12.24 4.56 -1.00
C GLU A 82 13.05 3.34 -1.45
N GLN A 83 12.52 2.54 -2.38
CA GLN A 83 13.28 1.45 -2.98
C GLN A 83 14.46 1.97 -3.82
N GLY A 84 14.26 3.03 -4.61
CA GLY A 84 15.35 3.67 -5.35
C GLY A 84 16.48 4.17 -4.44
N SER A 85 16.12 4.80 -3.31
CA SER A 85 17.08 5.24 -2.29
C SER A 85 17.80 4.06 -1.64
N THR A 86 17.08 2.98 -1.34
CA THR A 86 17.65 1.74 -0.78
C THR A 86 18.65 1.10 -1.75
N VAL A 87 18.30 0.99 -3.04
CA VAL A 87 19.19 0.46 -4.09
C VAL A 87 20.46 1.30 -4.17
N ALA A 88 20.34 2.63 -4.21
CA ALA A 88 21.50 3.53 -4.29
C ALA A 88 22.46 3.34 -3.11
N LEU A 89 21.93 3.26 -1.88
CA LEU A 89 22.76 3.06 -0.67
C LEU A 89 23.48 1.71 -0.69
N ASN A 90 22.80 0.64 -1.10
CA ASN A 90 23.42 -0.68 -1.18
C ASN A 90 24.48 -0.77 -2.29
N LEU A 91 24.25 -0.13 -3.45
CA LEU A 91 25.27 0.00 -4.51
C LEU A 91 26.51 0.77 -4.03
N LEU A 92 26.34 1.72 -3.11
CA LEU A 92 27.44 2.49 -2.50
C LEU A 92 28.08 1.79 -1.29
N GLY A 93 27.72 0.53 -1.02
CA GLY A 93 28.29 -0.27 0.07
C GLY A 93 27.73 0.06 1.46
N THR A 94 26.63 0.82 1.55
CA THR A 94 25.92 1.09 2.80
C THR A 94 24.75 0.11 2.93
N ALA A 95 24.98 -0.98 3.67
CA ALA A 95 23.98 -2.03 3.88
C ALA A 95 22.69 -1.47 4.50
N THR A 96 21.64 -1.33 3.66
CA THR A 96 20.40 -0.65 4.04
C THR A 96 19.21 -1.52 3.67
N PRO A 97 18.39 -1.96 4.65
CA PRO A 97 17.16 -2.67 4.33
C PRO A 97 16.05 -1.71 3.87
N HIS A 98 15.18 -2.16 2.98
CA HIS A 98 13.89 -1.54 2.69
C HIS A 98 12.85 -2.06 3.69
N ASP A 99 12.61 -1.28 4.75
CA ASP A 99 11.73 -1.62 5.86
C ASP A 99 10.63 -0.56 6.10
N LYS A 100 10.39 0.28 5.09
CA LYS A 100 9.39 1.36 5.18
C LYS A 100 7.98 0.79 5.25
N LEU A 101 7.19 1.36 6.15
CA LEU A 101 5.76 1.09 6.23
C LEU A 101 5.07 1.67 4.99
N PRO A 102 4.39 0.85 4.16
CA PRO A 102 3.69 1.31 2.98
C PRO A 102 2.67 2.40 3.31
N TRP A 103 2.56 3.40 2.44
CA TRP A 103 1.46 4.34 2.48
C TRP A 103 1.17 4.89 1.09
N PHE A 104 -0.04 5.39 0.92
CA PHE A 104 -0.59 5.86 -0.35
C PHE A 104 -1.48 7.07 -0.09
N TRP A 105 -1.74 7.86 -1.13
CA TRP A 105 -2.76 8.89 -1.07
C TRP A 105 -3.60 8.91 -2.34
N SER A 106 -4.80 9.46 -2.23
CA SER A 106 -5.65 9.78 -3.36
C SER A 106 -6.32 11.12 -3.09
N ASP A 107 -6.37 11.95 -4.13
CA ASP A 107 -7.09 13.21 -4.12
C ASP A 107 -8.32 13.08 -5.00
N GLN A 108 -9.51 13.19 -4.40
CA GLN A 108 -10.78 13.10 -5.11
C GLN A 108 -11.68 14.23 -4.64
N PHE A 109 -11.91 15.22 -5.50
CA PHE A 109 -12.60 16.46 -5.12
C PHE A 109 -11.91 17.14 -3.92
N ASP A 110 -12.67 17.50 -2.88
CA ASP A 110 -12.24 18.03 -1.59
C ASP A 110 -11.88 16.94 -0.57
N LEU A 111 -11.83 15.66 -0.97
CA LEU A 111 -11.44 14.56 -0.10
C LEU A 111 -9.95 14.26 -0.24
N LYS A 112 -9.23 14.37 0.88
CA LYS A 112 -7.84 13.92 1.03
C LYS A 112 -7.86 12.52 1.64
N LEU A 113 -7.60 11.51 0.83
CA LEU A 113 -7.52 10.13 1.27
C LEU A 113 -6.06 9.77 1.53
N VAL A 114 -5.75 9.23 2.71
CA VAL A 114 -4.45 8.64 2.99
C VAL A 114 -4.60 7.26 3.58
N ILE A 115 -3.89 6.31 2.98
CA ILE A 115 -3.83 4.91 3.38
C ILE A 115 -2.46 4.70 4.03
N VAL A 116 -2.43 4.12 5.23
CA VAL A 116 -1.18 3.73 5.91
C VAL A 116 -1.26 2.25 6.23
N GLY A 117 -0.26 1.49 5.78
CA GLY A 117 -0.22 0.04 5.85
C GLY A 117 -0.94 -0.67 4.70
N VAL A 118 -1.09 -1.99 4.83
CA VAL A 118 -1.76 -2.86 3.85
C VAL A 118 -2.86 -3.64 4.55
N SER A 119 -4.11 -3.38 4.19
CA SER A 119 -5.29 -3.97 4.86
C SER A 119 -5.49 -5.45 4.53
N HIS A 120 -4.92 -5.96 3.44
CA HIS A 120 -5.17 -7.33 2.98
C HIS A 120 -4.95 -8.38 4.09
N GLY A 121 -5.98 -9.18 4.35
CA GLY A 121 -6.04 -10.20 5.40
C GLY A 121 -6.50 -9.67 6.76
N TYR A 122 -7.13 -8.49 6.82
CA TYR A 122 -7.88 -8.06 8.00
C TYR A 122 -9.04 -9.02 8.29
N ASP A 123 -9.46 -9.11 9.55
CA ASP A 123 -10.69 -9.81 9.97
C ASP A 123 -11.74 -8.86 10.55
N THR A 124 -11.32 -7.66 10.98
CA THR A 124 -12.20 -6.67 11.60
C THR A 124 -11.90 -5.29 11.03
N VAL A 125 -12.93 -4.49 10.79
CA VAL A 125 -12.79 -3.06 10.46
C VAL A 125 -13.60 -2.25 11.46
N ILE A 126 -12.97 -1.25 12.05
CA ILE A 126 -13.60 -0.30 12.97
C ILE A 126 -13.63 1.07 12.32
N LEU A 127 -14.84 1.60 12.13
CA LEU A 127 -15.01 2.99 11.72
C LEU A 127 -14.84 3.92 12.92
N ARG A 128 -14.03 4.96 12.71
CA ARG A 128 -13.71 5.99 13.68
C ARG A 128 -14.17 7.34 13.13
N GLY A 129 -15.20 7.91 13.75
CA GLY A 129 -15.96 9.03 13.17
C GLY A 129 -17.08 8.54 12.25
N ALA A 130 -17.64 9.45 11.43
CA ALA A 130 -18.81 9.16 10.61
C ALA A 130 -18.56 9.53 9.14
N PRO A 131 -18.78 8.63 8.16
CA PRO A 131 -18.59 8.96 6.74
C PRO A 131 -19.38 10.19 6.26
N ALA A 132 -20.57 10.43 6.83
CA ALA A 132 -21.39 11.60 6.53
C ALA A 132 -20.71 12.94 6.87
N SER A 133 -19.75 12.96 7.81
CA SER A 133 -18.98 14.18 8.14
C SER A 133 -17.89 14.51 7.13
N ARG A 134 -17.59 13.59 6.19
CA ARG A 134 -16.46 13.68 5.25
C ARG A 134 -15.09 13.77 5.95
N SER A 135 -15.02 13.39 7.22
CA SER A 135 -13.80 13.29 8.02
C SER A 135 -13.91 12.09 8.97
N PHE A 136 -13.25 11.00 8.62
CA PHE A 136 -13.32 9.72 9.34
C PHE A 136 -12.13 8.82 8.98
N SER A 137 -11.99 7.73 9.73
CA SER A 137 -10.98 6.71 9.47
C SER A 137 -11.60 5.30 9.51
N ALA A 138 -11.14 4.39 8.65
CA ALA A 138 -11.41 2.97 8.71
C ALA A 138 -10.16 2.25 9.22
N CYS A 139 -10.23 1.68 10.42
CA CYS A 139 -9.11 1.00 11.07
C CYS A 139 -9.21 -0.50 10.83
N TYR A 140 -8.22 -1.10 10.17
CA TYR A 140 -8.21 -2.51 9.82
C TYR A 140 -7.40 -3.31 10.85
N LEU A 141 -8.04 -4.31 11.45
CA LEU A 141 -7.43 -5.19 12.43
C LEU A 141 -7.28 -6.62 11.90
N ARG A 142 -6.24 -7.32 12.36
CA ARG A 142 -6.08 -8.77 12.22
C ARG A 142 -5.76 -9.36 13.59
N GLY A 143 -6.62 -10.23 14.09
CA GLY A 143 -6.49 -10.83 15.42
C GLY A 143 -6.34 -9.76 16.52
N GLY A 144 -6.97 -8.60 16.35
CA GLY A 144 -6.89 -7.44 17.26
C GLY A 144 -5.70 -6.50 17.06
N GLU A 145 -4.74 -6.81 16.17
CA GLU A 145 -3.62 -5.93 15.83
C GLU A 145 -3.99 -4.94 14.72
N LEU A 146 -3.62 -3.67 14.85
CA LEU A 146 -3.82 -2.65 13.82
C LEU A 146 -2.82 -2.83 12.68
N ILE A 147 -3.30 -3.28 11.52
CA ILE A 147 -2.45 -3.58 10.35
C ILE A 147 -2.49 -2.51 9.27
N ALA A 148 -3.56 -1.72 9.21
CA ALA A 148 -3.72 -0.61 8.26
C ALA A 148 -4.78 0.38 8.74
N ILE A 149 -4.75 1.59 8.18
CA ILE A 149 -5.82 2.57 8.30
C ILE A 149 -6.04 3.28 6.97
N ASP A 150 -7.29 3.51 6.61
CA ASP A 150 -7.66 4.46 5.57
C ASP A 150 -8.25 5.69 6.25
N THR A 151 -7.76 6.87 5.90
CA THR A 151 -8.19 8.14 6.46
C THR A 151 -8.78 9.00 5.36
N VAL A 152 -9.89 9.68 5.66
CA VAL A 152 -10.49 10.70 4.81
C VAL A 152 -10.49 11.99 5.62
N ASN A 153 -9.74 13.00 5.17
CA ASN A 153 -9.62 14.29 5.86
C ASN A 153 -9.32 14.16 7.38
N ALA A 154 -8.51 13.17 7.78
CA ALA A 154 -8.18 12.89 9.18
C ALA A 154 -6.64 12.80 9.39
N PRO A 155 -5.90 13.91 9.21
CA PRO A 155 -4.42 13.90 9.24
C PRO A 155 -3.83 13.49 10.60
N LYS A 156 -4.54 13.73 11.71
CA LYS A 156 -4.09 13.31 13.04
C LYS A 156 -4.02 11.79 13.17
N ASP A 157 -5.03 11.09 12.64
CA ASP A 157 -5.09 9.63 12.65
C ASP A 157 -4.00 9.06 11.73
N GLN A 158 -3.83 9.64 10.53
CA GLN A 158 -2.74 9.27 9.60
C GLN A 158 -1.37 9.34 10.29
N MET A 159 -1.06 10.43 10.98
CA MET A 159 0.25 10.62 11.62
C MET A 159 0.47 9.62 12.77
N ALA A 160 -0.56 9.33 13.55
CA ALA A 160 -0.47 8.38 14.66
C ALA A 160 -0.33 6.94 14.16
N ALA A 161 -1.10 6.56 13.12
CA ALA A 161 -1.15 5.20 12.62
C ALA A 161 0.20 4.66 12.15
N ARG A 162 1.05 5.51 11.54
CA ARG A 162 2.41 5.10 11.13
C ARG A 162 3.21 4.47 12.26
N LYS A 163 3.14 5.06 13.47
CA LYS A 163 3.86 4.55 14.65
C LYS A 163 3.18 3.31 15.23
N LEU A 164 1.85 3.33 15.29
CA LEU A 164 1.06 2.26 15.92
C LEU A 164 1.12 0.95 15.13
N ILE A 165 1.03 1.03 13.79
CA ILE A 165 1.15 -0.14 12.91
C ILE A 165 2.57 -0.71 12.99
N ALA A 166 3.60 0.13 12.89
CA ALA A 166 5.00 -0.31 13.01
C ALA A 166 5.31 -0.94 14.39
N ALA A 167 4.57 -0.56 15.43
CA ALA A 167 4.69 -1.11 16.78
C ALA A 167 3.77 -2.32 17.04
N HIS A 168 3.06 -2.84 16.03
CA HIS A 168 2.14 -3.98 16.15
C HIS A 168 1.11 -3.81 17.28
N VAL A 169 0.59 -2.58 17.45
CA VAL A 169 -0.31 -2.24 18.56
C VAL A 169 -1.65 -2.96 18.42
N ARG A 170 -2.17 -3.42 19.57
CA ARG A 170 -3.49 -4.05 19.69
C ARG A 170 -4.44 -3.12 20.47
N PRO A 171 -5.15 -2.20 19.79
CA PRO A 171 -5.99 -1.23 20.46
C PRO A 171 -7.26 -1.87 21.07
N SER A 172 -7.83 -1.22 22.09
CA SER A 172 -9.19 -1.46 22.55
C SER A 172 -10.18 -1.07 21.44
N PRO A 173 -11.07 -1.99 20.99
CA PRO A 173 -12.06 -1.70 19.95
C PRO A 173 -12.94 -0.48 20.25
N ASP A 174 -13.41 -0.36 21.50
CA ASP A 174 -14.29 0.74 21.91
C ASP A 174 -13.57 2.09 21.88
N LYS A 175 -12.33 2.15 22.36
CA LYS A 175 -11.51 3.37 22.28
C LYS A 175 -11.15 3.71 20.84
N LEU A 176 -10.90 2.70 20.00
CA LEU A 176 -10.54 2.89 18.60
C LEU A 176 -11.69 3.54 17.83
N ALA A 177 -12.93 3.13 18.08
CA ALA A 177 -14.14 3.67 17.46
C ALA A 177 -14.44 5.12 17.86
N ASP A 178 -14.05 5.55 19.07
CA ASP A 178 -14.35 6.89 19.59
C ASP A 178 -13.39 7.97 19.06
N PRO A 179 -13.82 8.85 18.12
CA PRO A 179 -12.96 9.89 17.56
C PRO A 179 -12.46 10.93 18.58
N ALA A 180 -13.06 11.01 19.78
CA ALA A 180 -12.64 11.94 20.83
C ALA A 180 -11.35 11.49 21.54
N ILE A 181 -11.05 10.19 21.57
CA ILE A 181 -9.84 9.63 22.19
C ILE A 181 -8.72 9.64 21.15
N PRO A 182 -7.59 10.36 21.30
CA PRO A 182 -6.54 10.36 20.28
C PRO A 182 -6.10 8.93 19.91
N LEU A 183 -5.88 8.65 18.62
CA LEU A 183 -5.59 7.29 18.14
C LEU A 183 -4.41 6.62 18.89
N LYS A 184 -3.40 7.41 19.28
CA LYS A 184 -2.24 6.97 20.08
C LYS A 184 -2.55 6.55 21.51
N ASP A 185 -3.77 6.78 22.02
CA ASP A 185 -4.18 6.51 23.40
C ASP A 185 -5.25 5.37 23.44
N THR A 186 -5.38 4.61 22.35
CA THR A 186 -6.43 3.59 22.16
C THR A 186 -6.06 2.19 22.65
N PHE A 187 -4.80 1.95 23.04
CA PHE A 187 -4.36 0.67 23.62
C PHE A 187 -4.63 0.55 25.13
#